data_AF-A0AAI9UXE6-F1
#
_entry.id   AF-A0AAI9UXE6-F1
#
_cell.length_a   1.000
_cell.length_b   1.000
_cell.length_c   1.000
_cell.angle_alpha   90.00
_cell.angle_beta   90.00
_cell.angle_gamma   90.00
#
_symmetry.space_group_name_H-M   'P 1'
#
loop_
_entity.id
_entity.type
_entity.pdbx_description
1 polymer ?
#
loop_
_entity_poly.entity_id
_entity_poly.type
_entity_poly.pdbx_seq_one_letter_code
_entity_poly.pdbx_strand_id
1 'polypeptide(L)'
;MEPIRGLPQLDLDNLAMLNDYWNNGLVSLTANGDITSLPTWLFGETPDETGKLHNATSCVVITVDKGSGDLDAFYFYFYSYDQGANITQVLPPMNGLIEDTEHGMHFGDHVGDWEHNMIRFHDGKPTGIYYSQHSSGSAYKWNDNDLSVEDGRPIVYSAWGSHANWASPG
;
A
#
# COMPACT_ATOMS: atom_id res chain seq x y z
N MET A 1 25.04 16.38 10.22
CA MET A 1 25.63 15.03 10.29
C MET A 1 26.79 14.99 9.31
N GLU A 2 27.95 14.47 9.74
CA GLU A 2 29.09 14.24 8.84
C GLU A 2 28.82 12.97 8.01
N PRO A 3 29.13 12.95 6.71
CA PRO A 3 29.04 11.74 5.89
C PRO A 3 29.96 10.62 6.41
N ILE A 4 29.49 9.38 6.41
CA ILE A 4 30.31 8.20 6.72
C ILE A 4 31.30 7.99 5.55
N ARG A 5 32.60 8.03 5.85
CA ARG A 5 33.66 7.88 4.83
C ARG A 5 34.14 6.43 4.75
N GLY A 6 34.65 6.05 3.58
CA GLY A 6 35.28 4.74 3.38
C GLY A 6 34.31 3.56 3.21
N LEU A 7 33.02 3.84 3.01
CA LEU A 7 32.04 2.80 2.69
C LEU A 7 32.31 2.22 1.30
N PRO A 8 32.08 0.90 1.10
CA PRO A 8 31.99 0.34 -0.24
C PRO A 8 30.80 0.95 -1.00
N GLN A 9 30.73 0.69 -2.30
CA GLN A 9 29.52 1.03 -3.06
C GLN A 9 28.32 0.31 -2.43
N LEU A 10 27.32 1.07 -2.00
CA LEU A 10 26.15 0.50 -1.35
C LEU A 10 25.14 -0.03 -2.38
N ASP A 11 24.53 -1.15 -2.03
CA ASP A 11 23.44 -1.81 -2.75
C ASP A 11 22.48 -2.50 -1.77
N LEU A 12 21.43 -3.13 -2.30
CA LEU A 12 20.43 -3.84 -1.47
C LEU A 12 21.01 -5.05 -0.71
N ASP A 13 22.14 -5.59 -1.14
CA ASP A 13 22.77 -6.75 -0.50
C ASP A 13 23.65 -6.34 0.69
N ASN A 14 24.13 -5.09 0.72
CA ASN A 14 25.12 -4.64 1.70
C ASN A 14 24.67 -3.47 2.59
N LEU A 15 23.51 -2.87 2.33
CA LEU A 15 22.92 -1.75 3.09
C LEU A 15 22.87 -1.98 4.62
N ALA A 16 22.70 -3.23 5.05
CA ALA A 16 22.64 -3.60 6.47
C ALA A 16 23.92 -3.27 7.25
N MET A 17 25.08 -3.11 6.59
CA MET A 17 26.34 -2.72 7.26
C MET A 17 26.28 -1.34 7.89
N LEU A 18 25.35 -0.48 7.45
CA LEU A 18 25.19 0.86 8.01
C LEU A 18 24.74 0.81 9.48
N ASN A 19 24.09 -0.28 9.91
CA ASN A 19 23.69 -0.47 11.30
C ASN A 19 24.87 -0.46 12.28
N ASP A 20 26.06 -0.86 11.84
CA ASP A 20 27.27 -0.90 12.68
C ASP A 20 27.82 0.51 12.97
N TYR A 21 27.44 1.52 12.19
CA TYR A 21 27.93 2.88 12.32
C TYR A 21 27.05 3.77 13.22
N TRP A 22 25.86 3.29 13.61
CA TRP A 22 24.95 4.02 14.47
C TRP A 22 24.77 3.32 15.82
N ASN A 23 25.46 3.83 16.84
CA ASN A 23 25.48 3.24 18.19
C ASN A 23 24.13 3.26 18.94
N ASN A 24 23.07 3.85 18.36
CA ASN A 24 21.77 4.07 19.01
C ASN A 24 20.58 3.46 18.23
N GLY A 25 20.79 2.43 17.40
CA GLY A 25 19.70 1.70 16.76
C GLY A 25 19.96 1.32 15.30
N LEU A 26 18.89 0.91 14.61
CA LEU A 26 18.94 0.57 13.19
C LEU A 26 19.00 1.85 12.34
N VAL A 27 19.79 1.81 11.28
CA VAL A 27 19.77 2.84 10.24
C VAL A 27 18.58 2.57 9.33
N SER A 28 17.71 3.56 9.19
CA SER A 28 16.61 3.54 8.24
C SER A 28 16.93 4.44 7.04
N LEU A 29 16.38 4.08 5.88
CA LEU A 29 16.30 5.02 4.78
C LEU A 29 15.32 6.14 5.16
N THR A 30 15.67 7.37 4.83
CA THR A 30 14.82 8.54 5.00
C THR A 30 14.62 9.24 3.66
N ALA A 31 13.56 10.02 3.54
CA ALA A 31 13.32 10.82 2.36
C ALA A 31 14.47 11.82 2.14
N ASN A 32 14.86 12.01 0.88
CA ASN A 32 15.90 12.98 0.51
C ASN A 32 15.41 14.44 0.61
N GLY A 33 14.09 14.65 0.67
CA GLY A 33 13.45 15.97 0.70
C GLY A 33 12.65 16.19 1.98
N ASP A 34 12.45 17.47 2.32
CA ASP A 34 11.56 17.88 3.41
C ASP A 34 10.10 17.69 3.00
N ILE A 35 9.48 16.63 3.53
CA ILE A 35 8.07 16.31 3.27
C ILE A 35 7.11 17.39 3.81
N THR A 36 7.52 18.18 4.81
CA THR A 36 6.67 19.22 5.43
C THR A 36 6.46 20.41 4.51
N SER A 37 7.30 20.54 3.47
CA SER A 37 7.11 21.49 2.38
C SER A 37 6.01 21.10 1.40
N LEU A 38 5.38 19.93 1.59
CA LEU A 38 4.35 19.36 0.71
C LEU A 38 4.81 19.29 -0.76
N PRO A 39 5.88 18.54 -1.05
CA PRO A 39 6.41 18.46 -2.40
C PRO A 39 5.37 17.85 -3.35
N THR A 40 5.38 18.27 -4.62
CA THR A 40 4.32 17.91 -5.58
C THR A 40 4.14 16.41 -5.81
N TRP A 41 5.19 15.61 -5.67
CA TRP A 41 5.12 14.15 -5.81
C TRP A 41 4.29 13.48 -4.70
N LEU A 42 4.13 14.16 -3.54
CA LEU A 42 3.36 13.65 -2.41
C LEU A 42 1.86 13.53 -2.76
N PHE A 43 1.36 14.40 -3.63
CA PHE A 43 -0.04 14.40 -4.08
C PHE A 43 -0.33 13.37 -5.18
N GLY A 44 0.71 12.71 -5.71
CA GLY A 44 0.57 11.76 -6.81
C GLY A 44 0.12 12.42 -8.12
N GLU A 45 -0.49 11.62 -8.98
CA GLU A 45 -1.07 12.05 -10.25
C GLU A 45 -2.53 11.59 -10.30
N THR A 46 -3.44 12.51 -10.65
CA THR A 46 -4.84 12.16 -10.88
C THR A 46 -4.95 11.41 -12.22
N PRO A 47 -5.54 10.20 -12.23
CA PRO A 47 -5.80 9.49 -13.49
C PRO A 47 -6.69 10.31 -14.43
N ASP A 48 -6.49 10.12 -15.74
CA ASP A 48 -7.38 10.70 -16.74
C ASP A 48 -8.76 10.01 -16.77
N GLU A 49 -9.64 10.45 -17.66
CA GLU A 49 -11.00 9.90 -17.82
C GLU A 49 -11.02 8.39 -18.16
N THR A 50 -9.89 7.82 -18.60
CA THR A 50 -9.72 6.40 -18.88
C THR A 50 -9.08 5.62 -17.72
N GLY A 51 -8.77 6.30 -16.62
CA GLY A 51 -8.07 5.74 -15.47
C GLY A 51 -6.56 5.61 -15.63
N LYS A 52 -5.97 6.28 -16.64
CA LYS A 52 -4.54 6.18 -16.92
C LYS A 52 -3.73 7.28 -16.23
N LEU A 53 -2.57 6.88 -15.69
CA LEU A 53 -1.49 7.79 -15.27
C LEU A 53 -0.50 7.97 -16.43
N HIS A 54 -0.04 9.20 -16.66
CA HIS A 54 0.86 9.53 -17.77
C HIS A 54 2.31 9.70 -17.34
N ASN A 55 2.54 10.16 -16.11
CA ASN A 55 3.87 10.51 -15.61
C ASN A 55 4.27 9.76 -14.32
N ALA A 56 3.34 9.03 -13.71
CA ALA A 56 3.55 8.22 -12.52
C ALA A 56 3.37 6.72 -12.81
N THR A 57 4.14 5.90 -12.10
CA THR A 57 3.94 4.45 -12.04
C THR A 57 3.46 4.10 -10.64
N SER A 58 2.16 3.83 -10.48
CA SER A 58 1.56 3.50 -9.19
C SER A 58 1.32 2.00 -9.00
N CYS A 59 1.58 1.18 -10.02
CA CYS A 59 1.29 -0.24 -9.98
C CYS A 59 2.46 -1.07 -10.50
N VAL A 60 2.79 -2.16 -9.81
CA VAL A 60 3.72 -3.17 -10.28
C VAL A 60 3.08 -4.54 -10.18
N VAL A 61 3.22 -5.34 -11.23
CA VAL A 61 2.73 -6.73 -11.25
C VAL A 61 3.92 -7.66 -11.08
N ILE A 62 3.91 -8.45 -10.00
CA ILE A 62 4.90 -9.47 -9.72
C ILE A 62 4.23 -10.83 -9.91
N THR A 63 4.82 -11.68 -10.74
CA THR A 63 4.31 -13.03 -10.96
C THR A 63 5.26 -14.05 -10.33
N VAL A 64 4.69 -15.05 -9.66
CA VAL A 64 5.43 -16.12 -9.01
C VAL A 64 4.88 -17.44 -9.52
N ASP A 65 5.69 -18.11 -10.35
CA ASP A 65 5.40 -19.48 -10.78
C ASP A 65 5.61 -20.44 -9.60
N LYS A 66 4.54 -21.16 -9.23
CA LYS A 66 4.54 -22.13 -8.14
C LYS A 66 4.73 -23.56 -8.63
N GLY A 67 4.79 -23.77 -9.95
CA GLY A 67 4.81 -25.07 -10.61
C GLY A 67 3.43 -25.73 -10.70
N SER A 68 3.34 -26.85 -11.42
CA SER A 68 2.12 -27.66 -11.55
C SER A 68 0.88 -26.90 -12.06
N GLY A 69 1.09 -25.85 -12.86
CA GLY A 69 0.03 -25.03 -13.42
C GLY A 69 -0.39 -23.85 -12.53
N ASP A 70 0.15 -23.73 -11.32
CA ASP A 70 -0.17 -22.64 -10.40
C ASP A 70 0.72 -21.40 -10.62
N LEU A 71 0.10 -20.23 -10.72
CA LEU A 71 0.74 -18.93 -10.82
C LEU A 71 0.08 -17.96 -9.84
N ASP A 72 0.87 -17.34 -8.97
CA ASP A 72 0.40 -16.24 -8.12
C ASP A 72 0.80 -14.91 -8.79
N ALA A 73 -0.18 -14.08 -9.13
CA ALA A 73 0.03 -12.75 -9.67
C ALA A 73 -0.33 -11.70 -8.60
N PHE A 74 0.68 -10.98 -8.13
CA PHE A 74 0.54 -9.88 -7.18
C PHE A 74 0.44 -8.56 -7.94
N TYR A 75 -0.65 -7.83 -7.74
CA TYR A 75 -0.86 -6.48 -8.22
C TYR A 75 -0.62 -5.55 -7.04
N PHE A 76 0.58 -4.99 -6.96
CA PHE A 76 0.93 -4.02 -5.93
C PHE A 76 0.55 -2.62 -6.39
N TYR A 77 0.05 -1.82 -5.45
CA TYR A 77 -0.29 -0.41 -5.62
C TYR A 77 0.54 0.40 -4.64
N PHE A 78 1.13 1.50 -5.14
CA PHE A 78 1.84 2.46 -4.31
C PHE A 78 1.06 3.76 -4.23
N TYR A 79 0.81 4.21 -3.00
CA TYR A 79 0.25 5.51 -2.70
C TYR A 79 1.35 6.37 -2.08
N SER A 80 1.56 7.59 -2.61
CA SER A 80 2.60 8.49 -2.08
C SER A 80 2.36 8.90 -0.63
N TYR A 81 1.10 8.90 -0.19
CA TYR A 81 0.69 9.30 1.15
C TYR A 81 -0.58 8.58 1.56
N ASP A 82 -0.58 7.97 2.73
CA ASP A 82 -1.78 7.52 3.45
C ASP A 82 -2.18 8.56 4.49
N GLN A 83 -3.44 9.00 4.38
CA GLN A 83 -4.02 9.95 5.31
C GLN A 83 -4.31 9.33 6.67
N GLY A 84 -4.36 8.00 6.79
CA GLY A 84 -4.74 7.37 8.05
C GLY A 84 -6.22 7.53 8.39
N ALA A 85 -6.70 6.66 9.28
CA ALA A 85 -8.12 6.49 9.51
C ALA A 85 -8.65 7.64 10.36
N ASN A 86 -9.76 8.25 9.96
CA ASN A 86 -10.36 9.33 10.73
C ASN A 86 -11.17 8.76 11.90
N ILE A 87 -10.63 8.84 13.12
CA ILE A 87 -11.28 8.30 14.32
C ILE A 87 -12.48 9.16 14.78
N THR A 88 -12.71 10.34 14.21
CA THR A 88 -13.96 11.08 14.45
C THR A 88 -15.16 10.44 13.77
N GLN A 89 -14.95 9.44 12.89
CA GLN A 89 -16.02 8.65 12.25
C GLN A 89 -16.55 7.51 13.14
N VAL A 90 -16.02 7.33 14.36
CA VAL A 90 -16.56 6.33 15.28
C VAL A 90 -18.02 6.61 15.62
N LEU A 91 -18.80 5.56 15.84
CA LEU A 91 -20.23 5.69 16.16
C LEU A 91 -20.45 6.16 17.61
N PRO A 92 -21.63 6.75 17.91
CA PRO A 92 -22.04 7.00 19.28
C PRO A 92 -21.95 5.75 20.17
N PRO A 93 -21.55 5.88 21.45
CA PRO A 93 -21.25 7.15 22.15
C PRO A 93 -19.80 7.64 21.99
N MET A 94 -18.96 6.90 21.27
CA MET A 94 -17.51 7.14 21.24
C MET A 94 -17.14 8.45 20.52
N ASN A 95 -17.99 8.93 19.60
CA ASN A 95 -17.82 10.24 18.96
C ASN A 95 -17.90 11.42 19.93
N GLY A 96 -18.55 11.25 21.09
CA GLY A 96 -18.68 12.29 22.11
C GLY A 96 -17.49 12.39 23.07
N LEU A 97 -16.49 11.52 22.93
CA LEU A 97 -15.26 11.52 23.74
C LEU A 97 -14.10 12.25 23.07
N ILE A 98 -14.31 12.80 21.86
CA ILE A 98 -13.30 13.44 21.03
C ILE A 98 -13.68 14.91 20.83
N GLU A 99 -12.90 15.82 21.44
CA GLU A 99 -13.20 17.26 21.46
C GLU A 99 -12.65 18.03 20.25
N ASP A 100 -11.67 17.47 19.52
CA ASP A 100 -11.07 18.10 18.34
C ASP A 100 -11.51 17.37 17.06
N THR A 101 -12.39 18.00 16.28
CA THR A 101 -12.97 17.45 15.04
C THR A 101 -12.80 18.34 13.83
N GLU A 102 -12.17 19.52 13.98
CA GLU A 102 -12.16 20.54 12.92
C GLU A 102 -11.41 20.08 11.66
N HIS A 103 -10.43 19.18 11.80
CA HIS A 103 -9.65 18.62 10.69
C HIS A 103 -9.65 17.08 10.64
N GLY A 104 -10.43 16.43 11.49
CA GLY A 104 -10.36 14.99 11.72
C GLY A 104 -9.10 14.60 12.51
N MET A 105 -9.25 13.66 13.46
CA MET A 105 -8.10 13.03 14.08
C MET A 105 -7.76 11.78 13.28
N HIS A 106 -6.71 11.88 12.48
CA HIS A 106 -6.23 10.78 11.67
C HIS A 106 -5.17 9.97 12.43
N PHE A 107 -5.26 8.65 12.33
CA PHE A 107 -4.28 7.73 12.92
C PHE A 107 -3.73 6.80 11.84
N GLY A 108 -2.41 6.65 11.84
CA GLY A 108 -1.70 5.80 10.90
C GLY A 108 -1.19 6.54 9.66
N ASP A 109 -1.26 7.87 9.63
CA ASP A 109 -0.80 8.69 8.52
C ASP A 109 0.69 8.43 8.24
N HIS A 110 1.03 8.16 6.98
CA HIS A 110 2.42 7.88 6.61
C HIS A 110 2.71 8.20 5.14
N VAL A 111 3.96 8.53 4.87
CA VAL A 111 4.47 8.74 3.51
C VAL A 111 4.83 7.39 2.91
N GLY A 112 4.24 7.10 1.75
CA GLY A 112 4.44 5.85 1.04
C GLY A 112 3.67 4.70 1.68
N ASP A 113 2.68 4.20 0.97
CA ASP A 113 1.85 3.06 1.39
C ASP A 113 1.80 2.04 0.24
N TRP A 114 1.98 0.77 0.59
CA TRP A 114 1.98 -0.35 -0.34
C TRP A 114 0.87 -1.30 0.03
N GLU A 115 -0.10 -1.42 -0.87
CA GLU A 115 -1.18 -2.39 -0.77
C GLU A 115 -1.15 -3.30 -2.00
N HIS A 116 -1.82 -4.45 -1.94
CA HIS A 116 -1.86 -5.38 -3.07
C HIS A 116 -3.10 -6.26 -3.11
N ASN A 117 -3.40 -6.75 -4.31
CA ASN A 117 -4.16 -7.98 -4.49
C ASN A 117 -3.26 -9.10 -4.98
N MET A 118 -3.53 -10.33 -4.57
CA MET A 118 -2.93 -11.50 -5.19
C MET A 118 -4.01 -12.36 -5.82
N ILE A 119 -3.91 -12.62 -7.12
CA ILE A 119 -4.78 -13.56 -7.82
C ILE A 119 -4.01 -14.85 -8.07
N ARG A 120 -4.56 -15.97 -7.62
CA ARG A 120 -4.05 -17.29 -7.97
C ARG A 120 -4.70 -17.77 -9.26
N PHE A 121 -3.88 -18.23 -10.19
CA PHE A 121 -4.30 -18.92 -11.40
C PHE A 121 -3.90 -20.39 -11.32
N HIS A 122 -4.74 -21.26 -11.88
CA HIS A 122 -4.45 -22.66 -12.15
C HIS A 122 -4.73 -22.93 -13.63
N ASP A 123 -3.73 -23.38 -14.38
CA ASP A 123 -3.79 -23.60 -15.83
C ASP A 123 -4.37 -22.38 -16.59
N GLY A 124 -3.92 -21.19 -16.18
CA GLY A 124 -4.33 -19.91 -16.77
C GLY A 124 -5.73 -19.41 -16.37
N LYS A 125 -6.45 -20.10 -15.48
CA LYS A 125 -7.76 -19.68 -14.98
C LYS A 125 -7.66 -19.19 -13.53
N PRO A 126 -8.26 -18.05 -13.17
CA PRO A 126 -8.22 -17.56 -11.81
C PRO A 126 -9.04 -18.48 -10.88
N THR A 127 -8.51 -18.78 -9.70
CA THR A 127 -9.13 -19.69 -8.71
C THR A 127 -9.45 -19.00 -7.39
N GLY A 128 -8.77 -17.90 -7.08
CA GLY A 128 -9.04 -17.08 -5.91
C GLY A 128 -8.25 -15.77 -5.92
N ILE A 129 -8.62 -14.90 -5.00
CA ILE A 129 -8.02 -13.58 -4.83
C ILE A 129 -7.83 -13.27 -3.35
N TYR A 130 -6.71 -12.62 -3.02
CA TYR A 130 -6.41 -12.04 -1.72
C TYR A 130 -6.48 -10.52 -1.80
N TYR A 131 -7.04 -9.90 -0.77
CA TYR A 131 -7.16 -8.46 -0.58
C TYR A 131 -6.35 -8.08 0.66
N SER A 132 -5.27 -7.31 0.48
CA SER A 132 -4.44 -6.84 1.60
C SER A 132 -5.15 -5.78 2.44
N GLN A 133 -4.91 -5.82 3.74
CA GLN A 133 -5.36 -4.85 4.74
C GLN A 133 -4.17 -4.59 5.68
N HIS A 134 -3.22 -3.78 5.21
CA HIS A 134 -1.90 -3.60 5.81
C HIS A 134 -1.18 -4.94 6.07
N SER A 135 -0.98 -5.30 7.35
CA SER A 135 -0.29 -6.55 7.76
C SER A 135 -1.17 -7.80 7.69
N SER A 136 -2.41 -7.68 7.19
CA SER A 136 -3.39 -8.77 7.14
C SER A 136 -4.19 -8.72 5.84
N GLY A 137 -5.32 -9.44 5.79
CA GLY A 137 -6.22 -9.40 4.63
C GLY A 137 -7.21 -10.55 4.59
N SER A 138 -8.02 -10.55 3.53
CA SER A 138 -9.08 -11.53 3.30
C SER A 138 -8.89 -12.24 1.95
N ALA A 139 -9.22 -13.53 1.91
CA ALA A 139 -9.13 -14.34 0.70
C ALA A 139 -10.51 -14.85 0.28
N TYR A 140 -10.78 -14.85 -1.02
CA TYR A 140 -12.03 -15.30 -1.62
C TYR A 140 -11.75 -16.30 -2.73
N LYS A 141 -12.65 -17.27 -2.91
CA LYS A 141 -12.65 -18.10 -4.12
C LYS A 141 -13.13 -17.24 -5.30
N TRP A 142 -12.69 -17.57 -6.51
CA TRP A 142 -13.08 -16.79 -7.69
C TRP A 142 -14.59 -16.79 -7.97
N ASN A 143 -15.30 -17.81 -7.50
CA ASN A 143 -16.76 -17.94 -7.62
C ASN A 143 -17.50 -17.66 -6.31
N ASP A 144 -16.87 -16.96 -5.38
CA ASP A 144 -17.52 -16.53 -4.15
C ASP A 144 -18.64 -15.52 -4.45
N ASN A 145 -19.74 -15.60 -3.71
CA ASN A 145 -20.88 -14.70 -3.92
C ASN A 145 -20.58 -13.27 -3.46
N ASP A 146 -19.63 -13.12 -2.55
CA ASP A 146 -19.21 -11.81 -2.03
C ASP A 146 -18.19 -11.12 -2.95
N LEU A 147 -17.71 -11.81 -3.99
CA LEU A 147 -16.75 -11.27 -4.94
C LEU A 147 -17.47 -10.62 -6.13
N SER A 148 -17.27 -9.31 -6.30
CA SER A 148 -17.75 -8.59 -7.49
C SER A 148 -16.74 -8.70 -8.63
N VAL A 149 -17.17 -9.26 -9.77
CA VAL A 149 -16.35 -9.43 -10.97
C VAL A 149 -17.09 -8.85 -12.17
N GLU A 150 -16.45 -7.94 -12.89
CA GLU A 150 -16.96 -7.30 -14.11
C GLU A 150 -16.02 -7.60 -15.28
N ASP A 151 -16.56 -8.12 -16.39
CA ASP A 151 -15.78 -8.51 -17.58
C ASP A 151 -14.55 -9.40 -17.28
N GLY A 152 -14.70 -10.28 -16.28
CA GLY A 152 -13.64 -11.19 -15.84
C GLY A 152 -12.56 -10.54 -14.97
N ARG A 153 -12.78 -9.31 -14.49
CA ARG A 153 -11.87 -8.56 -13.62
C ARG A 153 -12.53 -8.32 -12.25
N PRO A 154 -11.81 -8.57 -11.14
CA PRO A 154 -12.36 -8.31 -9.81
C PRO A 154 -12.43 -6.81 -9.58
N ILE A 155 -13.51 -6.37 -8.94
CA ILE A 155 -13.65 -5.01 -8.42
C ILE A 155 -12.98 -4.96 -7.05
N VAL A 156 -12.21 -3.90 -6.81
CA VAL A 156 -11.46 -3.68 -5.58
C VAL A 156 -11.81 -2.30 -5.04
N TYR A 157 -12.17 -2.25 -3.76
CA TYR A 157 -12.46 -1.01 -3.06
C TYR A 157 -11.29 -0.67 -2.15
N SER A 158 -10.63 0.46 -2.40
CA SER A 158 -9.59 1.00 -1.53
C SER A 158 -10.23 1.81 -0.42
N ALA A 159 -9.90 1.50 0.84
CA ALA A 159 -10.40 2.21 1.99
C ALA A 159 -9.89 3.67 2.01
N TRP A 160 -10.79 4.61 2.32
CA TRP A 160 -10.41 6.01 2.50
C TRP A 160 -9.69 6.17 3.85
N GLY A 161 -8.43 6.61 3.79
CA GLY A 161 -7.60 6.85 4.97
C GLY A 161 -6.98 5.56 5.53
N SER A 162 -6.71 4.58 4.67
CA SER A 162 -5.89 3.42 5.05
C SER A 162 -5.42 2.63 3.82
N HIS A 163 -6.07 2.83 2.66
CA HIS A 163 -5.83 2.13 1.39
C HIS A 163 -6.02 0.61 1.38
N ALA A 164 -6.29 0.00 2.54
CA ALA A 164 -6.66 -1.40 2.65
C ALA A 164 -7.71 -1.76 1.59
N ASN A 165 -7.49 -2.90 0.94
CA ASN A 165 -8.30 -3.38 -0.15
C ASN A 165 -9.47 -4.24 0.37
N TRP A 166 -10.64 -4.03 -0.20
CA TRP A 166 -11.87 -4.73 0.17
C TRP A 166 -12.64 -5.23 -1.05
N ALA A 167 -13.39 -6.32 -0.85
CA ALA A 167 -14.28 -6.90 -1.85
C ALA A 167 -15.63 -6.15 -1.96
N SER A 168 -15.95 -5.29 -0.99
CA SER A 168 -17.18 -4.50 -0.91
C SER A 168 -16.88 -3.05 -0.47
N PRO A 169 -17.77 -2.09 -0.74
CA PRO A 169 -17.55 -0.67 -0.40
C PRO A 169 -17.71 -0.33 1.10
N GLY A 170 -18.12 -1.28 1.94
CA GLY A 170 -18.44 -1.05 3.36
C GLY A 170 -19.90 -0.73 3.64
#